data_AF-A0A1G5SC71-F1
#
_entry.id   AF-A0A1G5SC71-F1
#
_cell.length_a   1.000
_cell.length_b   1.000
_cell.length_c   1.000
_cell.angle_alpha   90.00
_cell.angle_beta   90.00
_cell.angle_gamma   90.00
#
_symmetry.space_group_name_H-M   'P 1'
#
loop_
_entity.id
_entity.type
_entity.pdbx_description
1 polymer ?
#
loop_
_entity_poly.entity_id
_entity_poly.type
_entity_poly.pdbx_seq_one_letter_code
_entity_poly.pdbx_strand_id
1 'polypeptide(L)'
;MQAFCIDVDHWLKTNGNATYDIISATASGGLSNLQLAQVGWLFDHHASDLGSAKKDAAFQLSLWEIFFETELSLNLSNGTFKSNTFENESGTTRNLANEFLGVITADNTYRSSGWEFYVLNPDNPSDNQRLITWHEKDPGNPPSEVSEPGTLLLLSLELGIVYFSTRHRNSAYLSSFA
;
A
#
# COMPACT_ATOMS: atom_id res chain seq x y z
N MET A 1 -14.18 7.28 -4.47
CA MET A 1 -13.03 6.54 -3.95
C MET A 1 -13.55 5.47 -3.02
N GLN A 2 -13.20 4.21 -3.27
CA GLN A 2 -13.56 3.06 -2.43
C GLN A 2 -12.28 2.54 -1.77
N ALA A 3 -12.40 1.90 -0.60
CA ALA A 3 -11.26 1.36 0.11
C ALA A 3 -11.67 0.06 0.83
N PHE A 4 -10.70 -0.84 0.98
CA PHE A 4 -10.85 -2.09 1.72
C PHE A 4 -9.90 -2.15 2.90
N CYS A 5 -10.31 -2.89 3.92
CA CYS A 5 -9.55 -3.14 5.14
C CYS A 5 -8.36 -4.07 4.83
N ILE A 6 -7.16 -3.75 5.29
CA ILE A 6 -5.97 -4.64 5.15
C ILE A 6 -5.35 -5.01 6.50
N ASP A 7 -6.14 -4.84 7.55
CA ASP A 7 -5.79 -5.08 8.94
C ASP A 7 -7.00 -5.75 9.60
N VAL A 8 -6.75 -6.82 10.34
CA VAL A 8 -7.80 -7.61 11.03
C VAL A 8 -7.79 -7.39 12.54
N ASP A 9 -6.74 -6.77 13.08
CA ASP A 9 -6.51 -6.62 14.52
C ASP A 9 -7.00 -5.26 15.05
N HIS A 10 -7.23 -4.29 14.16
CA HIS A 10 -7.70 -2.95 14.51
C HIS A 10 -9.10 -2.67 13.96
N TRP A 11 -9.87 -1.90 14.74
CA TRP A 11 -11.22 -1.48 14.35
C TRP A 11 -11.17 -0.35 13.31
N LEU A 12 -12.15 -0.33 12.40
CA LEU A 12 -12.39 0.87 11.59
C LEU A 12 -13.01 1.94 12.48
N LYS A 13 -12.41 3.13 12.49
CA LYS A 13 -13.02 4.29 13.11
C LYS A 13 -14.23 4.74 12.28
N THR A 14 -15.42 4.48 12.79
CA THR A 14 -16.69 4.85 12.14
C THR A 14 -17.28 6.16 12.66
N ASN A 15 -16.75 6.69 13.77
CA ASN A 15 -17.18 7.94 14.39
C ASN A 15 -16.03 8.96 14.43
N GLY A 16 -16.32 10.19 13.99
CA GLY A 16 -15.32 11.25 13.89
C GLY A 16 -14.40 11.11 12.68
N ASN A 17 -13.36 11.93 12.63
CA ASN A 17 -12.41 11.93 11.52
C ASN A 17 -11.24 10.98 11.81
N ALA A 18 -10.81 10.29 10.76
CA ALA A 18 -9.54 9.59 10.70
C ALA A 18 -8.63 10.32 9.70
N THR A 19 -7.36 10.49 10.07
CA THR A 19 -6.32 10.97 9.18
C THR A 19 -5.46 9.80 8.76
N TYR A 20 -5.06 9.81 7.49
CA TYR A 20 -4.22 8.78 6.91
C TYR A 20 -3.08 9.41 6.12
N ASP A 21 -1.90 8.85 6.28
CA ASP A 21 -0.81 8.98 5.33
C ASP A 21 -1.07 8.08 4.12
N ILE A 22 -1.06 8.68 2.93
CA ILE A 22 -1.23 7.98 1.67
C ILE A 22 0.15 7.65 1.12
N ILE A 23 0.44 6.35 0.99
CA ILE A 23 1.69 5.88 0.37
C ILE A 23 1.40 5.00 -0.83
N SER A 24 2.30 4.99 -1.81
CA SER A 24 2.26 4.00 -2.88
C SER A 24 2.32 2.59 -2.28
N ALA A 25 1.54 1.64 -2.83
CA ALA A 25 1.62 0.25 -2.40
C ALA A 25 3.01 -0.38 -2.65
N THR A 26 3.85 0.21 -3.50
CA THR A 26 5.24 -0.23 -3.72
C THR A 26 6.26 0.40 -2.76
N ALA A 27 5.86 1.40 -1.97
CA ALA A 27 6.76 2.10 -1.06
C ALA A 27 7.07 1.28 0.20
N SER A 28 8.06 1.72 0.98
CA SER A 28 8.32 1.17 2.31
C SER A 28 7.08 1.32 3.20
N GLY A 29 6.67 0.23 3.86
CA GLY A 29 5.42 0.17 4.60
C GLY A 29 4.18 -0.11 3.72
N GLY A 30 4.35 -0.31 2.41
CA GLY A 30 3.33 -0.77 1.48
C GLY A 30 3.14 -2.29 1.53
N LEU A 31 2.94 -2.90 0.36
CA LEU A 31 2.71 -4.33 0.19
C LEU A 31 3.99 -5.04 -0.27
N SER A 32 4.13 -6.32 0.05
CA SER A 32 5.16 -7.15 -0.58
C SER A 32 4.88 -7.34 -2.07
N ASN A 33 5.90 -7.71 -2.86
CA ASN A 33 5.73 -7.95 -4.30
C ASN A 33 4.67 -9.01 -4.63
N LEU A 34 4.60 -10.09 -3.83
CA LEU A 34 3.61 -11.13 -4.04
C LEU A 34 2.19 -10.65 -3.68
N GLN A 35 2.04 -9.96 -2.55
CA GLN A 35 0.74 -9.37 -2.18
C GLN A 35 0.26 -8.38 -3.24
N LEU A 36 1.14 -7.50 -3.73
CA LEU A 36 0.79 -6.55 -4.78
C LEU A 36 0.41 -7.25 -6.10
N ALA A 37 1.12 -8.32 -6.46
CA ALA A 37 0.79 -9.14 -7.62
C ALA A 37 -0.60 -9.78 -7.49
N GLN A 38 -0.88 -10.41 -6.34
CA GLN A 38 -2.14 -11.07 -6.05
C GLN A 38 -3.31 -10.09 -5.98
N VAL A 39 -3.14 -8.96 -5.29
CA VAL A 39 -4.11 -7.87 -5.26
C VAL A 39 -4.35 -7.34 -6.67
N GLY A 40 -3.29 -7.04 -7.42
CA GLY A 40 -3.41 -6.55 -8.80
C GLY A 40 -4.21 -7.51 -9.68
N TRP A 41 -3.92 -8.81 -9.59
CA TRP A 41 -4.64 -9.85 -10.32
C TRP A 41 -6.11 -9.90 -9.92
N LEU A 42 -6.40 -9.86 -8.61
CA LEU A 42 -7.76 -9.87 -8.07
C LEU A 42 -8.58 -8.70 -8.62
N PHE A 43 -8.00 -7.50 -8.66
CA PHE A 43 -8.66 -6.32 -9.22
C PHE A 43 -8.84 -6.40 -10.74
N ASP A 44 -7.85 -6.86 -11.51
CA ASP A 44 -8.00 -6.98 -12.96
C ASP A 44 -9.13 -7.94 -13.37
N HIS A 45 -9.42 -8.95 -12.55
CA HIS A 45 -10.41 -9.98 -12.87
C HIS A 45 -11.77 -9.75 -12.19
N HIS A 46 -11.80 -9.10 -11.02
CA HIS A 46 -13.00 -9.02 -10.17
C HIS A 46 -13.37 -7.60 -9.72
N ALA A 47 -12.67 -6.54 -10.15
CA ALA A 47 -13.10 -5.17 -9.82
C ALA A 47 -14.49 -4.83 -10.38
N SER A 48 -14.84 -5.38 -11.56
CA SER A 48 -16.16 -5.20 -12.18
C SER A 48 -17.29 -5.94 -11.46
N ASP A 49 -16.94 -6.88 -10.57
CA ASP A 49 -17.87 -7.59 -9.71
C ASP A 49 -18.26 -6.79 -8.46
N LEU A 50 -17.54 -5.72 -8.13
CA LEU A 50 -17.83 -4.90 -6.93
C LEU A 50 -19.17 -4.15 -7.02
N GLY A 51 -19.74 -3.82 -5.86
CA GLY A 51 -20.95 -3.01 -5.73
C GLY A 51 -22.16 -3.75 -5.14
N SER A 52 -21.99 -4.99 -4.69
CA SER A 52 -23.03 -5.69 -3.91
C SER A 52 -22.43 -6.21 -2.62
N ALA A 53 -23.20 -6.15 -1.52
CA ALA A 53 -22.71 -6.52 -0.20
C ALA A 53 -22.04 -7.91 -0.15
N LYS A 54 -22.56 -8.89 -0.90
CA LYS A 54 -21.97 -10.24 -0.98
C LYS A 54 -20.64 -10.25 -1.73
N LYS A 55 -20.57 -9.61 -2.90
CA LYS A 55 -19.35 -9.58 -3.71
C LYS A 55 -18.26 -8.75 -3.04
N ASP A 56 -18.63 -7.61 -2.43
CA ASP A 56 -17.72 -6.76 -1.67
C ASP A 56 -17.16 -7.50 -0.44
N ALA A 57 -18.00 -8.27 0.26
CA ALA A 57 -17.55 -9.10 1.38
C ALA A 57 -16.64 -10.27 0.93
N ALA A 58 -16.93 -10.92 -0.20
CA ALA A 58 -16.07 -11.97 -0.75
C ALA A 58 -14.72 -11.39 -1.20
N PHE A 59 -14.72 -10.19 -1.79
CA PHE A 59 -13.52 -9.48 -2.15
C PHE A 59 -12.68 -9.11 -0.91
N GLN A 60 -13.31 -8.57 0.14
CA GLN A 60 -12.67 -8.26 1.41
C GLN A 60 -12.05 -9.50 2.07
N LEU A 61 -12.73 -10.66 2.04
CA LEU A 61 -12.18 -11.92 2.54
C LEU A 61 -10.98 -12.39 1.72
N SER A 62 -11.03 -12.23 0.39
CA SER A 62 -9.92 -12.58 -0.50
C SER A 62 -8.69 -11.74 -0.21
N LEU A 63 -8.88 -10.44 0.07
CA LEU A 63 -7.79 -9.56 0.48
C LEU A 63 -7.17 -10.00 1.81
N TRP A 64 -7.97 -10.31 2.83
CA TRP A 64 -7.43 -10.79 4.09
C TRP A 64 -6.68 -12.12 3.95
N GLU A 65 -7.18 -13.04 3.13
CA GLU A 65 -6.44 -14.26 2.80
C GLU A 65 -5.05 -13.93 2.22
N ILE A 66 -4.97 -13.02 1.24
CA ILE A 66 -3.70 -12.59 0.64
C ILE A 66 -2.75 -11.96 1.68
N PHE A 67 -3.27 -11.21 2.64
CA PHE A 67 -2.45 -10.49 3.61
C PHE A 67 -2.01 -11.34 4.81
N PHE A 68 -2.83 -12.29 5.24
CA PHE A 68 -2.65 -13.01 6.50
C PHE A 68 -2.39 -14.51 6.34
N GLU A 69 -2.53 -15.08 5.15
CA GLU A 69 -2.15 -16.47 4.91
C GLU A 69 -0.62 -16.62 4.94
N THR A 70 -0.17 -17.70 5.59
CA THR A 70 1.26 -18.05 5.73
C THR A 70 1.62 -19.35 5.02
N GLU A 71 0.62 -20.12 4.61
CA GLU A 71 0.76 -21.32 3.79
C GLU A 71 0.95 -20.98 2.31
N LEU A 72 1.43 -21.96 1.53
CA LEU A 72 1.68 -21.80 0.09
C LEU A 72 0.40 -21.65 -0.74
N SER A 73 -0.75 -22.07 -0.21
CA SER A 73 -2.03 -22.06 -0.91
C SER A 73 -3.01 -21.17 -0.19
N LEU A 74 -3.63 -20.24 -0.93
CA LEU A 74 -4.72 -19.42 -0.42
C LEU A 74 -6.01 -20.26 -0.36
N ASN A 75 -6.53 -20.50 0.83
CA ASN A 75 -7.73 -21.28 1.08
C ASN A 75 -8.38 -20.93 2.43
N LEU A 76 -9.48 -20.20 2.37
CA LEU A 76 -10.26 -19.77 3.55
C LEU A 76 -10.91 -20.91 4.35
N SER A 77 -10.82 -22.16 3.87
CA SER A 77 -11.37 -23.35 4.54
C SER A 77 -10.31 -24.11 5.34
N ASN A 78 -9.07 -24.18 4.84
CA ASN A 78 -8.03 -25.08 5.35
C ASN A 78 -6.64 -24.43 5.50
N GLY A 79 -6.56 -23.09 5.42
CA GLY A 79 -5.32 -22.31 5.64
C GLY A 79 -5.07 -21.92 7.09
N THR A 80 -4.02 -21.13 7.29
CA THR A 80 -3.73 -20.46 8.57
C THR A 80 -4.72 -19.33 8.81
N PHE A 81 -4.99 -18.53 7.78
CA PHE A 81 -6.13 -17.63 7.77
C PHE A 81 -7.35 -18.41 7.26
N LYS A 82 -8.46 -18.33 8.00
CA LYS A 82 -9.67 -19.08 7.66
C LYS A 82 -10.91 -18.42 8.20
N SER A 83 -12.03 -18.69 7.55
CA SER A 83 -13.34 -18.18 7.95
C SER A 83 -14.33 -19.31 8.13
N ASN A 84 -14.96 -19.38 9.31
CA ASN A 84 -15.95 -20.38 9.68
C ASN A 84 -17.40 -19.85 9.67
N THR A 85 -17.62 -18.53 9.74
CA THR A 85 -18.94 -17.93 10.01
C THR A 85 -19.33 -16.73 9.13
N PHE A 86 -18.61 -16.42 8.05
CA PHE A 86 -19.07 -15.43 7.06
C PHE A 86 -20.22 -16.00 6.21
N GLU A 87 -21.35 -16.26 6.86
CA GLU A 87 -22.52 -16.91 6.31
C GLU A 87 -23.75 -16.01 6.42
N ASN A 88 -24.08 -15.32 5.32
CA ASN A 88 -25.44 -14.94 5.03
C ASN A 88 -26.10 -16.21 4.43
N GLU A 89 -26.73 -17.01 5.29
CA GLU A 89 -27.68 -18.11 5.01
C GLU A 89 -27.29 -19.23 4.00
N SER A 90 -26.09 -19.28 3.43
CA SER A 90 -25.74 -20.35 2.46
C SER A 90 -24.24 -20.67 2.29
N GLY A 91 -23.33 -20.19 3.15
CA GLY A 91 -21.87 -20.40 2.95
C GLY A 91 -21.30 -19.79 1.67
N THR A 92 -22.07 -18.93 0.98
CA THR A 92 -21.76 -18.51 -0.40
C THR A 92 -20.67 -17.45 -0.51
N THR A 93 -20.48 -16.60 0.50
CA THR A 93 -19.48 -15.52 0.45
C THR A 93 -18.06 -16.08 0.52
N ARG A 94 -17.80 -17.00 1.46
CA ARG A 94 -16.51 -17.70 1.55
C ARG A 94 -16.24 -18.53 0.29
N ASN A 95 -17.25 -19.23 -0.23
CA ASN A 95 -17.10 -20.02 -1.45
C ASN A 95 -16.76 -19.12 -2.65
N LEU A 96 -17.40 -17.96 -2.77
CA LEU A 96 -17.08 -16.98 -3.80
C LEU A 96 -15.66 -16.40 -3.63
N ALA A 97 -15.24 -16.12 -2.40
CA ALA A 97 -13.86 -15.70 -2.13
C ALA A 97 -12.85 -16.80 -2.54
N ASN A 98 -13.10 -18.06 -2.18
CA ASN A 98 -12.27 -19.20 -2.62
C ASN A 98 -12.27 -19.38 -4.15
N GLU A 99 -13.37 -19.03 -4.83
CA GLU A 99 -13.42 -19.02 -6.30
C GLU A 99 -12.48 -17.95 -6.88
N PHE A 100 -12.50 -16.73 -6.33
CA PHE A 100 -11.58 -15.66 -6.72
C PHE A 100 -10.11 -16.05 -6.47
N LEU A 101 -9.84 -16.70 -5.34
CA LEU A 101 -8.50 -17.11 -4.93
C LEU A 101 -7.96 -18.33 -5.71
N GLY A 102 -8.84 -19.19 -6.24
CA GLY A 102 -8.46 -20.46 -6.86
C GLY A 102 -7.64 -20.33 -8.15
N VAL A 103 -7.62 -19.15 -8.76
CA VAL A 103 -6.90 -18.84 -10.01
C VAL A 103 -5.93 -17.66 -9.85
N ILE A 104 -5.67 -17.25 -8.60
CA ILE A 104 -4.82 -16.10 -8.32
C ILE A 104 -3.37 -16.35 -8.77
N THR A 105 -2.69 -15.29 -9.16
CA THR A 105 -1.29 -15.39 -9.57
C THR A 105 -0.37 -15.79 -8.40
N ALA A 106 0.55 -16.72 -8.67
CA ALA A 106 1.72 -17.00 -7.81
C ALA A 106 2.98 -16.28 -8.30
N ASP A 107 2.91 -15.58 -9.44
CA ASP A 107 4.00 -14.80 -10.00
C ASP A 107 4.09 -13.44 -9.31
N ASN A 108 5.11 -13.26 -8.46
CA ASN A 108 5.36 -12.02 -7.71
C ASN A 108 5.82 -10.85 -8.61
N THR A 109 6.04 -11.07 -9.90
CA THR A 109 6.36 -10.04 -10.90
C THR A 109 5.12 -9.52 -11.64
N TYR A 110 3.96 -10.17 -11.47
CA TYR A 110 2.70 -9.68 -12.03
C TYR A 110 2.40 -8.25 -11.57
N ARG A 111 2.04 -7.37 -12.51
CA ARG A 111 1.60 -6.02 -12.22
C ARG A 111 0.31 -5.76 -12.97
N SER A 112 -0.67 -5.21 -12.27
CA SER A 112 -1.95 -4.87 -12.90
C SER A 112 -1.75 -3.88 -14.04
N SER A 113 -2.40 -4.12 -15.17
CA SER A 113 -2.42 -3.19 -16.29
C SER A 113 -3.47 -2.10 -16.11
N GLY A 114 -4.55 -2.37 -15.38
CA GLY A 114 -5.67 -1.44 -15.22
C GLY A 114 -5.60 -0.57 -13.97
N TRP A 115 -4.88 -0.98 -12.93
CA TRP A 115 -5.03 -0.41 -11.60
C TRP A 115 -3.71 0.00 -10.95
N GLU A 116 -3.78 1.08 -10.19
CA GLU A 116 -2.72 1.55 -9.30
C GLU A 116 -3.22 1.59 -7.86
N PHE A 117 -2.37 1.16 -6.92
CA PHE A 117 -2.74 0.90 -5.54
C PHE A 117 -1.97 1.77 -4.56
N TYR A 118 -2.68 2.19 -3.52
CA TYR A 118 -2.16 2.99 -2.43
C TYR A 118 -2.59 2.38 -1.11
N VAL A 119 -1.72 2.50 -0.12
CA VAL A 119 -2.03 2.11 1.25
C VAL A 119 -2.30 3.38 2.06
N LEU A 120 -3.41 3.37 2.79
CA LEU A 120 -3.79 4.40 3.74
C LEU A 120 -3.34 3.92 5.13
N ASN A 121 -2.25 4.49 5.62
CA ASN A 121 -1.74 4.22 6.95
C ASN A 121 -2.32 5.24 7.92
N PRO A 122 -3.07 4.83 8.96
CA PRO A 122 -3.64 5.77 9.91
C PRO A 122 -2.55 6.42 10.77
N ASP A 123 -2.64 7.72 11.02
CA ASP A 123 -1.69 8.46 11.86
C ASP A 123 -1.61 7.86 13.28
N ASN A 124 -2.73 7.30 13.75
CA ASN A 124 -2.81 6.55 14.99
C ASN A 124 -3.28 5.11 14.72
N PRO A 125 -2.36 4.14 14.55
CA PRO A 125 -2.71 2.75 14.27
C PRO A 125 -3.43 2.04 15.42
N SER A 126 -3.41 2.59 16.64
CA SER A 126 -4.17 2.03 17.76
C SER A 126 -5.67 2.38 17.75
N ASP A 127 -6.06 3.42 17.00
CA ASP A 127 -7.45 3.95 16.97
C ASP A 127 -8.14 3.71 15.62
N ASN A 128 -7.40 3.23 14.63
CA ASN A 128 -7.95 3.01 13.30
C ASN A 128 -7.10 2.01 12.51
N GLN A 129 -7.74 1.33 11.57
CA GLN A 129 -7.11 0.28 10.80
C GLN A 129 -6.49 0.79 9.49
N ARG A 130 -5.56 0.01 8.94
CA ARG A 130 -4.97 0.27 7.62
C ARG A 130 -5.93 -0.09 6.50
N LEU A 131 -5.93 0.69 5.44
CA LEU A 131 -6.76 0.44 4.26
C LEU A 131 -5.91 0.37 2.98
N ILE A 132 -6.46 -0.27 1.96
CA ILE A 132 -6.00 -0.17 0.58
C ILE A 132 -7.05 0.58 -0.25
N THR A 133 -6.57 1.48 -1.11
CA THR A 133 -7.37 2.20 -2.10
C THR A 133 -6.70 2.10 -3.46
N TRP A 134 -7.47 2.34 -4.52
CA TRP A 134 -6.99 2.25 -5.89
C TRP A 134 -7.58 3.33 -6.77
N HIS A 135 -6.96 3.51 -7.93
CA HIS A 135 -7.56 4.21 -9.07
C HIS A 135 -7.20 3.49 -10.37
N GLU A 136 -8.02 3.71 -11.40
CA GLU A 136 -7.76 3.20 -12.73
C GLU A 136 -6.57 3.96 -13.33
N LYS A 137 -5.57 3.24 -13.84
CA LYS A 137 -4.45 3.85 -14.54
C LYS A 137 -4.98 4.60 -15.74
N ASP A 138 -4.62 5.87 -15.87
CA ASP A 138 -4.85 6.63 -17.09
C ASP A 138 -3.69 6.37 -18.06
N PRO A 139 -3.87 5.53 -19.11
CA PRO A 139 -2.80 5.29 -20.09
C PRO A 139 -2.44 6.55 -20.90
N GLY A 140 -3.30 7.58 -20.90
CA GLY A 140 -3.03 8.87 -21.52
C GLY A 140 -2.27 9.85 -20.63
N ASN A 141 -2.16 9.56 -19.33
CA ASN A 141 -1.52 10.44 -18.36
C ASN A 141 -0.91 9.59 -17.22
N PRO A 142 0.20 8.86 -17.47
CA PRO A 142 0.85 8.09 -16.43
C PRO A 142 1.22 9.02 -15.27
N PRO A 143 1.08 8.59 -14.00
CA PRO A 143 1.45 9.42 -12.86
C PRO A 143 2.88 9.91 -13.06
N SER A 144 3.08 11.22 -13.10
CA SER A 144 4.43 11.77 -13.07
C SER A 144 5.04 11.35 -11.74
N GLU A 145 6.23 10.74 -11.76
CA GLU A 145 7.04 10.60 -10.54
C GLU A 145 7.05 11.96 -9.85
N VAL A 146 6.38 12.04 -8.70
CA VAL A 146 6.35 13.26 -7.91
C VAL A 146 7.80 13.53 -7.59
N SER A 147 8.37 14.56 -8.24
CA SER A 147 9.73 15.01 -7.94
C SER A 147 9.78 15.21 -6.43
N GLU A 148 10.62 14.42 -5.76
CA GLU A 148 10.80 14.50 -4.32
C GLU A 148 10.92 15.99 -3.97
N PRO A 149 10.07 16.52 -3.07
CA PRO A 149 10.06 17.94 -2.75
C PRO A 149 11.51 18.33 -2.47
N GLY A 150 12.02 19.37 -3.17
CA GLY A 150 13.44 19.72 -3.41
C GLY A 150 14.37 19.85 -2.20
N THR A 151 14.35 18.89 -1.31
CA THR A 151 15.05 18.79 -0.03
C THR A 151 16.46 18.29 -0.29
N LEU A 152 16.66 17.43 -1.31
CA LEU A 152 17.99 17.08 -1.82
C LEU A 152 18.71 18.30 -2.43
N LEU A 153 17.98 19.23 -3.06
CA LEU A 153 18.57 20.47 -3.55
C LEU A 153 18.98 21.39 -2.38
N LEU A 154 18.17 21.48 -1.32
CA LEU A 154 18.48 22.27 -0.12
C LEU A 154 19.70 21.73 0.65
N LEU A 155 19.88 20.40 0.74
CA LEU A 155 21.09 19.78 1.31
C LEU A 155 22.37 20.16 0.56
N SER A 156 22.30 20.35 -0.76
CA SER A 156 23.46 20.78 -1.55
C SER A 156 23.87 22.25 -1.31
N LEU A 157 22.90 23.10 -0.95
CA LEU A 157 23.13 24.52 -0.70
C LEU A 157 23.77 24.78 0.68
N GLU A 158 23.43 23.98 1.70
CA GLU A 158 24.00 24.18 3.04
C GLU A 158 25.47 23.70 3.14
N LEU A 159 25.84 22.63 2.44
CA LEU A 159 27.23 22.14 2.43
C LEU A 159 28.19 23.06 1.64
N GLY A 160 27.68 23.81 0.65
CA GLY A 160 28.49 24.77 -0.12
C GLY A 160 28.92 26.01 0.67
N ILE A 161 28.04 26.51 1.56
CA ILE A 161 28.31 27.71 2.36
C ILE A 161 29.36 27.43 3.44
N VAL A 162 29.37 26.24 4.04
CA VAL A 162 30.38 25.86 5.05
C VAL A 162 31.79 25.85 4.46
N TYR A 163 31.97 25.33 3.23
CA TYR A 163 33.29 25.24 2.60
C TYR A 163 33.90 26.62 2.25
N PHE A 164 33.09 27.56 1.75
CA PHE A 164 33.57 28.91 1.42
C PHE A 164 33.84 29.77 2.66
N SER A 165 33.07 29.57 3.73
CA SER A 165 33.24 30.30 5.01
C SER A 165 34.57 29.99 5.71
N THR A 166 35.10 28.77 5.53
CA THR A 166 36.39 28.38 6.13
C THR A 166 37.62 28.85 5.35
N ARG A 167 37.49 29.15 4.05
CA ARG A 167 38.66 29.54 3.23
C ARG A 167 39.06 31.01 3.41
N HIS A 168 38.13 31.89 3.76
CA HIS A 168 38.41 33.33 3.85
C HIS A 168 39.07 33.78 5.17
N ARG A 169 39.16 32.90 6.19
CA ARG A 169 39.81 33.22 7.47
C ARG A 169 41.31 32.91 7.53
N ASN A 170 41.89 32.27 6.50
CA ASN A 170 43.31 31.89 6.49
C ASN A 170 44.23 32.75 5.59
N SER A 171 43.76 33.88 5.06
CA SER A 171 44.61 34.88 4.40
C SER A 171 44.66 36.20 5.19
N ALA A 172 45.14 36.12 6.42
CA ALA A 172 45.77 37.24 7.11
C ALA A 172 46.74 36.66 8.15
N TYR A 173 48.00 37.10 8.11
CA TYR A 173 49.14 36.76 8.98
C TYR A 173 50.09 35.62 8.55
N LEU A 174 51.03 35.99 7.66
CA LEU A 174 52.46 35.65 7.66
C LEU A 174 53.12 36.84 6.94
N SER A 175 54.05 37.63 7.46
CA SER A 175 55.02 37.45 8.55
C SER A 175 55.63 38.82 8.89
N SER A 176 55.85 39.07 10.19
CA SER A 176 56.61 40.20 10.71
C SER A 176 58.10 39.82 10.89
N PHE A 177 58.96 40.83 10.81
CA PHE A 177 60.36 40.95 11.26
C PHE A 177 61.50 40.47 10.35
N ALA A 178 62.18 41.45 9.73
CA ALA A 178 63.56 41.83 10.06
C ALA A 178 63.75 43.33 9.77
#